data_AF-X8AMI4-F1
#
_entry.id   AF-X8AMI4-F1
#
_cell.length_a   1.000
_cell.length_b   1.000
_cell.length_c   1.000
_cell.angle_alpha   90.00
_cell.angle_beta   90.00
_cell.angle_gamma   90.00
#
_symmetry.space_group_name_H-M   'P 1'
#
loop_
_entity.id
_entity.type
_entity.pdbx_description
1 polymer ?
#
loop_
_entity_poly.entity_id
_entity_poly.type
_entity_poly.pdbx_seq_one_letter_code
_entity_poly.pdbx_strand_id
1 'polypeptide(L)'
;MMKGYRADHYSQVETLVYMTFYERAHAVFCRNLAAQVEEPVLAGLISRIAKDEERHEEYFANLVAHCLTFVRDETVAAIAARAAEFDVVGADIDAYQDKVRNVAEAGIFDREQLRQVISDRITEWAWPTSPSCRSS
;
A
#
# COMPACT_ATOMS: atom_id res chain seq x y z
N MET A 1 -3.15 17.61 15.68
CA MET A 1 -2.29 16.74 16.53
C MET A 1 -1.90 15.58 15.64
N MET A 2 -0.64 15.14 15.58
CA MET A 2 -0.30 13.96 14.77
C MET A 2 -0.85 12.74 15.52
N LYS A 3 -1.85 12.03 14.98
CA LYS A 3 -2.22 10.73 15.52
C LYS A 3 -1.05 9.79 15.17
N GLY A 4 -0.09 9.65 16.09
CA GLY A 4 1.11 8.86 15.86
C GLY A 4 0.79 7.44 15.37
N TYR A 5 1.74 6.85 14.65
CA TYR A 5 1.69 5.46 14.17
C TYR A 5 1.26 4.54 15.32
N ARG A 6 0.07 3.93 15.18
CA ARG A 6 -0.58 3.06 16.18
C ARG A 6 0.05 1.65 16.20
N ALA A 7 1.38 1.59 16.35
CA ALA A 7 2.14 0.34 16.38
C ALA A 7 1.73 -0.60 17.54
N ASP A 8 1.13 -0.03 18.58
CA ASP A 8 0.79 -0.66 19.85
C ASP A 8 -0.50 -1.50 19.82
N HIS A 9 -1.17 -1.62 18.67
CA HIS A 9 -2.44 -2.34 18.55
C HIS A 9 -2.47 -3.49 17.53
N TYR A 10 -1.42 -3.68 16.71
CA TYR A 10 -1.44 -4.71 15.67
C TYR A 10 -0.66 -5.95 16.06
N SER A 11 -1.20 -7.13 15.69
CA SER A 11 -0.41 -8.36 15.63
C SER A 11 0.74 -8.22 14.62
N GLN A 12 1.69 -9.16 14.65
CA GLN A 12 2.75 -9.20 13.64
C GLN A 12 2.18 -9.36 12.23
N VAL A 13 1.18 -10.22 12.05
CA VAL A 13 0.52 -10.45 10.75
C VAL A 13 -0.24 -9.20 10.31
N GLU A 14 -0.98 -8.56 11.21
CA GLU A 14 -1.67 -7.29 10.92
C GLU A 14 -0.70 -6.17 10.53
N THR A 15 0.47 -6.11 11.18
CA THR A 15 1.53 -5.16 10.85
C THR A 15 2.07 -5.41 9.44
N LEU A 16 2.35 -6.65 9.07
CA LEU A 16 2.85 -7.00 7.73
C LEU A 16 1.82 -6.67 6.63
N VAL A 17 0.55 -6.96 6.87
CA VAL A 17 -0.54 -6.60 5.97
C VAL A 17 -0.67 -5.08 5.83
N TYR A 18 -0.67 -4.36 6.96
CA TYR A 18 -0.74 -2.90 6.95
C TYR A 18 0.43 -2.30 6.15
N MET A 19 1.66 -2.76 6.41
CA MET A 19 2.83 -2.27 5.69
C MET A 19 2.72 -2.56 4.20
N THR A 20 2.20 -3.72 3.79
CA THR A 20 2.03 -4.01 2.36
C THR A 20 1.10 -3.01 1.67
N PHE A 21 -0.07 -2.69 2.25
CA PHE A 21 -0.97 -1.69 1.68
C PHE A 21 -0.37 -0.28 1.72
N TYR A 22 0.34 0.04 2.80
CA TYR A 22 1.01 1.32 2.96
C TYR A 22 2.07 1.58 1.89
N GLU A 23 2.97 0.64 1.67
CA GLU A 23 4.03 0.80 0.66
C GLU A 23 3.44 0.87 -0.75
N ARG A 24 2.43 0.04 -1.07
CA ARG A 24 1.76 0.11 -2.37
C ARG A 24 1.07 1.46 -2.61
N ALA A 25 0.39 2.00 -1.59
CA ALA A 25 -0.25 3.31 -1.68
C ALA A 25 0.79 4.41 -1.93
N HIS A 26 1.94 4.35 -1.26
CA HIS A 26 3.04 5.30 -1.47
C HIS A 26 3.71 5.13 -2.83
N ALA A 27 3.88 3.90 -3.32
CA ALA A 27 4.37 3.64 -4.67
C ALA A 27 3.48 4.30 -5.73
N VAL A 28 2.15 4.11 -5.66
CA VAL A 28 1.19 4.74 -6.58
C VAL A 28 1.20 6.26 -6.45
N PHE A 29 1.18 6.78 -5.22
CA PHE A 29 1.29 8.22 -4.97
C PHE A 29 2.55 8.81 -5.61
N CYS A 30 3.71 8.22 -5.38
CA CYS A 30 5.00 8.71 -5.90
C CYS A 30 5.07 8.59 -7.41
N ARG A 31 4.54 7.52 -8.01
CA ARG A 31 4.46 7.39 -9.47
C ARG A 31 3.62 8.49 -10.10
N ASN A 32 2.43 8.74 -9.56
CA ASN A 32 1.53 9.76 -10.07
C ASN A 32 2.12 11.16 -9.88
N LEU A 33 2.72 11.43 -8.72
CA LEU A 33 3.40 12.68 -8.46
C LEU A 33 4.56 12.92 -9.44
N ALA A 34 5.46 11.94 -9.60
CA ALA A 34 6.60 12.05 -10.52
C ALA A 34 6.16 12.32 -11.97
N ALA A 35 5.03 11.75 -12.40
CA ALA A 35 4.48 11.95 -13.73
C ALA A 35 3.97 13.38 -13.98
N GLN A 36 3.64 14.13 -12.92
CA GLN A 36 3.13 15.50 -13.00
C GLN A 36 4.20 16.57 -12.70
N VAL A 37 5.38 16.18 -12.20
CA VAL A 37 6.46 17.10 -11.90
C VAL A 37 7.24 17.44 -13.18
N GLU A 38 7.23 18.72 -13.57
CA GLU A 38 7.97 19.20 -14.75
C GLU A 38 9.47 19.42 -14.47
N GLU A 39 9.83 19.70 -13.21
CA GLU A 39 11.23 19.92 -12.84
C GLU A 39 11.99 18.58 -12.81
N PRO A 40 13.00 18.39 -13.68
CA PRO A 40 13.58 17.07 -13.94
C PRO A 40 14.33 16.47 -12.73
N VAL A 41 14.94 17.29 -11.87
CA VAL A 41 15.66 16.80 -10.69
C VAL A 41 14.68 16.24 -9.66
N LEU A 42 13.61 16.96 -9.38
CA LEU A 42 12.54 16.54 -8.48
C LEU A 42 11.80 15.33 -9.04
N ALA A 43 11.45 15.32 -10.33
CA ALA A 43 10.83 14.15 -10.97
C ALA A 43 11.72 12.91 -10.86
N GLY A 44 13.03 13.07 -11.07
CA GLY A 44 14.02 12.02 -10.91
C GLY A 44 14.15 11.52 -9.46
N LEU A 45 14.08 12.43 -8.48
CA LEU A 45 14.10 12.10 -7.05
C LEU A 45 12.86 11.29 -6.66
N ILE A 46 11.65 11.78 -6.99
CA ILE A 46 10.40 11.09 -6.66
C ILE A 46 10.32 9.74 -7.37
N SER A 47 10.81 9.64 -8.61
CA SER A 47 10.87 8.37 -9.34
C SER A 47 11.80 7.33 -8.70
N ARG A 48 12.84 7.76 -7.97
CA ARG A 48 13.69 6.85 -7.19
C ARG A 48 12.97 6.37 -5.94
N ILE A 49 12.31 7.27 -5.22
CA ILE A 49 11.47 6.92 -4.07
C ILE A 49 10.42 5.88 -4.49
N ALA A 50 9.67 6.13 -5.57
CA ALA A 50 8.67 5.19 -6.07
C ALA A 50 9.22 3.78 -6.30
N LYS A 51 10.44 3.65 -6.82
CA LYS A 51 11.10 2.35 -7.03
C LYS A 51 11.46 1.66 -5.72
N ASP A 52 11.82 2.42 -4.69
CA ASP A 52 12.10 1.85 -3.38
C ASP A 52 10.80 1.40 -2.70
N GLU A 53 9.71 2.18 -2.80
CA GLU A 53 8.40 1.77 -2.27
C GLU A 53 7.85 0.51 -2.96
N GLU A 54 8.04 0.37 -4.29
CA GLU A 54 7.70 -0.86 -5.02
C GLU A 54 8.46 -2.08 -4.46
N ARG A 55 9.73 -1.90 -4.07
CA ARG A 55 10.55 -2.97 -3.48
C ARG A 55 10.16 -3.25 -2.03
N HIS A 56 9.77 -2.24 -1.26
CA HIS A 56 9.24 -2.41 0.09
C HIS A 56 7.91 -3.18 0.04
N GLU A 57 6.99 -2.80 -0.87
CA GLU A 57 5.75 -3.53 -1.09
C GLU A 57 6.04 -5.00 -1.43
N GLU A 58 6.92 -5.26 -2.40
CA GLU A 58 7.28 -6.63 -2.79
C GLU A 58 7.79 -7.43 -1.58
N TYR A 59 8.64 -6.83 -0.76
CA TYR A 59 9.18 -7.48 0.43
C TYR A 59 8.07 -7.86 1.42
N PHE A 60 7.21 -6.93 1.81
CA PHE A 60 6.12 -7.21 2.75
C PHE A 60 5.06 -8.14 2.15
N ALA A 61 4.72 -7.98 0.88
CA ALA A 61 3.76 -8.83 0.18
C ALA A 61 4.22 -10.29 0.15
N ASN A 62 5.52 -10.54 -0.02
CA ASN A 62 6.10 -11.88 0.03
C ASN A 62 6.01 -12.51 1.44
N LEU A 63 6.19 -11.72 2.49
CA LEU A 63 6.00 -12.20 3.86
C LEU A 63 4.53 -12.54 4.14
N VAL A 64 3.59 -11.69 3.73
CA VAL A 64 2.15 -11.97 3.84
C VAL A 64 1.76 -13.22 3.03
N ALA A 65 2.32 -13.39 1.83
CA ALA A 65 2.11 -14.59 1.01
C ALA A 65 2.60 -15.86 1.73
N HIS A 66 3.72 -15.78 2.45
CA HIS A 66 4.16 -16.88 3.30
C HIS A 66 3.18 -17.13 4.48
N CYS A 67 2.74 -16.07 5.17
CA CYS A 67 1.74 -16.17 6.24
C CYS A 67 0.42 -16.81 5.78
N LEU A 68 -0.02 -16.55 4.53
CA LEU A 68 -1.19 -17.20 3.93
C LEU A 68 -1.06 -18.73 3.79
N THR A 69 0.16 -19.27 3.82
CA THR A 69 0.45 -20.72 3.82
C THR A 69 0.70 -21.28 5.21
N PHE A 70 1.11 -20.45 6.18
CA PHE A 70 1.48 -20.85 7.53
C PHE A 70 0.37 -20.64 8.58
N VAL A 71 -0.24 -19.45 8.60
CA VAL A 71 -1.29 -19.02 9.55
C VAL A 71 -2.46 -18.39 8.78
N ARG A 72 -3.07 -19.20 7.91
CA ARG A 72 -4.01 -18.74 6.87
C ARG A 72 -5.20 -17.94 7.42
N ASP A 73 -5.93 -18.47 8.40
CA ASP A 73 -7.16 -17.85 8.89
C ASP A 73 -6.89 -16.48 9.55
N GLU A 74 -5.82 -16.39 10.35
CA GLU A 74 -5.36 -15.14 10.93
C GLU A 74 -4.96 -14.13 9.83
N THR A 75 -4.24 -14.60 8.81
CA THR A 75 -3.80 -13.74 7.71
C THR A 75 -4.96 -13.20 6.88
N VAL A 76 -5.95 -14.04 6.58
CA VAL A 76 -7.17 -13.62 5.87
C VAL A 76 -7.96 -12.61 6.70
N ALA A 77 -8.10 -12.84 8.01
CA ALA A 77 -8.76 -11.89 8.90
C ALA A 77 -8.01 -10.55 8.97
N ALA A 78 -6.68 -10.58 9.05
CA ALA A 78 -5.84 -9.39 9.03
C ALA A 78 -5.98 -8.60 7.72
N ILE A 79 -5.96 -9.28 6.56
CA ILE A 79 -6.20 -8.65 5.25
C ILE A 79 -7.55 -7.94 5.22
N ALA A 80 -8.62 -8.59 5.66
CA ALA A 80 -9.95 -8.00 5.69
C ALA A 80 -10.04 -6.79 6.63
N ALA A 81 -9.49 -6.91 7.84
CA ALA A 81 -9.51 -5.84 8.84
C ALA A 81 -8.72 -4.61 8.37
N ARG A 82 -7.49 -4.82 7.89
CA ARG A 82 -6.64 -3.71 7.40
C ARG A 82 -7.21 -3.08 6.14
N ALA A 83 -7.76 -3.86 5.21
CA ALA A 83 -8.40 -3.32 4.00
C ALA A 83 -9.62 -2.43 4.31
N ALA A 84 -10.38 -2.74 5.36
CA ALA A 84 -11.54 -1.95 5.77
C ALA A 84 -11.17 -0.66 6.50
N GLU A 85 -10.04 -0.64 7.22
CA GLU A 85 -9.59 0.50 8.02
C GLU A 85 -8.59 1.42 7.30
N PHE A 86 -8.02 0.99 6.16
CA PHE A 86 -7.02 1.77 5.44
C PHE A 86 -7.61 3.03 4.82
N ASP A 87 -6.93 4.17 4.97
CA ASP A 87 -7.35 5.46 4.41
C ASP A 87 -6.26 6.06 3.52
N VAL A 88 -6.58 7.17 2.84
CA VAL A 88 -5.68 7.82 1.90
C VAL A 88 -4.42 8.37 2.58
N VAL A 89 -3.34 8.49 1.82
CA VAL A 89 -2.05 8.99 2.32
C VAL A 89 -2.23 10.37 2.98
N GLY A 90 -1.84 10.48 4.25
CA GLY A 90 -1.91 11.71 5.05
C GLY A 90 -3.26 12.01 5.72
N ALA A 91 -4.25 11.12 5.63
CA ALA A 91 -5.57 11.29 6.26
C ALA A 91 -5.51 11.38 7.80
N ASP A 92 -4.49 10.80 8.42
CA ASP A 92 -4.24 10.76 9.85
C ASP A 92 -3.67 12.08 10.43
N ILE A 93 -3.32 13.03 9.56
CA ILE A 93 -2.76 14.32 9.93
C ILE A 93 -3.85 15.40 9.85
N ASP A 94 -4.40 15.82 10.99
CA ASP A 94 -5.50 16.82 11.05
C ASP A 94 -5.20 18.11 10.26
N ALA A 95 -3.95 18.57 10.29
CA ALA A 95 -3.53 19.80 9.63
C ALA A 95 -3.39 19.66 8.10
N TYR A 96 -3.53 18.45 7.54
CA TYR A 96 -3.28 18.15 6.13
C TYR A 96 -4.56 17.98 5.31
N GLN A 97 -5.75 18.15 5.89
CA GLN A 97 -7.01 17.95 5.16
C GLN A 97 -7.09 18.74 3.84
N ASP A 98 -6.59 19.97 3.83
CA ASP A 98 -6.51 20.78 2.60
C ASP A 98 -5.47 20.23 1.61
N LYS A 99 -4.34 19.72 2.09
CA LYS A 99 -3.31 19.12 1.23
C LYS A 99 -3.80 17.81 0.61
N VAL A 100 -4.47 16.96 1.40
CA VAL A 100 -5.06 15.70 0.94
C VAL A 100 -6.09 16.00 -0.16
N ARG A 101 -6.94 17.01 0.04
CA ARG A 101 -7.89 17.45 -0.99
C ARG A 101 -7.19 17.91 -2.27
N ASN A 102 -6.15 18.75 -2.16
CA ASN A 102 -5.42 19.24 -3.33
C ASN A 102 -4.73 18.11 -4.12
N VAL A 103 -4.15 17.13 -3.41
CA VAL A 103 -3.54 15.93 -4.03
C VAL A 103 -4.58 15.11 -4.78
N ALA A 104 -5.77 14.93 -4.21
CA ALA A 104 -6.88 14.24 -4.85
C ALA A 104 -7.40 15.00 -6.08
N GLU A 105 -7.60 16.31 -5.97
CA GLU A 105 -8.03 17.18 -7.09
C GLU A 105 -7.02 17.21 -8.23
N ALA A 106 -5.72 17.09 -7.94
CA ALA A 106 -4.67 16.94 -8.92
C ALA A 106 -4.59 15.53 -9.53
N GLY A 107 -5.42 14.58 -9.09
CA GLY A 107 -5.40 13.19 -9.55
C GLY A 107 -4.17 12.40 -9.12
N ILE A 108 -3.43 12.86 -8.11
CA ILE A 108 -2.21 12.20 -7.62
C ILE A 108 -2.59 10.98 -6.77
N PHE A 109 -3.47 11.16 -5.79
CA PHE A 109 -3.96 10.06 -4.95
C PHE A 109 -5.27 10.42 -4.24
N ASP A 110 -6.29 9.60 -4.45
CA ASP A 110 -7.65 9.75 -3.93
C ASP A 110 -8.22 8.41 -3.44
N ARG A 111 -9.52 8.40 -3.07
CA ARG A 111 -10.18 7.18 -2.57
C ARG A 111 -10.38 6.12 -3.65
N GLU A 112 -10.51 6.50 -4.92
CA GLU A 112 -10.64 5.54 -6.02
C GLU A 112 -9.33 4.80 -6.24
N GLN A 113 -8.21 5.54 -6.27
CA GLN A 113 -6.87 4.98 -6.40
C GLN A 113 -6.52 4.10 -5.19
N LEU A 114 -6.91 4.52 -3.97
CA LEU A 114 -6.79 3.67 -2.78
C LEU A 114 -7.57 2.35 -2.93
N ARG A 115 -8.83 2.41 -3.36
CA ARG A 115 -9.66 1.22 -3.57
C ARG A 115 -9.01 0.27 -4.58
N GLN A 116 -8.44 0.81 -5.65
CA GLN A 116 -7.74 0.05 -6.68
C GLN A 116 -6.48 -0.62 -6.11
N VAL A 117 -5.66 0.13 -5.36
CA VAL A 117 -4.46 -0.37 -4.65
C VAL A 117 -4.80 -1.59 -3.79
N ILE A 118 -5.84 -1.51 -2.97
CA ILE A 118 -6.28 -2.61 -2.10
C ILE A 118 -6.78 -3.79 -2.93
N SER A 119 -7.65 -3.54 -3.91
CA SER A 119 -8.26 -4.58 -4.74
C SER A 119 -7.21 -5.37 -5.52
N ASP A 120 -6.26 -4.69 -6.15
CA ASP A 120 -5.22 -5.34 -6.94
C ASP A 120 -4.29 -6.18 -6.06
N ARG A 121 -3.89 -5.63 -4.90
CA ARG A 121 -3.01 -6.37 -3.99
C ARG A 121 -3.65 -7.65 -3.47
N ILE A 122 -4.93 -7.61 -3.10
CA ILE A 122 -5.71 -8.78 -2.69
C ILE A 122 -5.82 -9.79 -3.84
N THR A 123 -6.08 -9.31 -5.06
CA THR A 123 -6.19 -10.16 -6.25
C THR A 123 -4.88 -10.89 -6.54
N GLU A 124 -3.75 -10.20 -6.42
CA GLU A 124 -2.42 -10.78 -6.65
C GLU A 124 -2.08 -11.86 -5.61
N TRP A 125 -2.49 -11.71 -4.34
CA TRP A 125 -2.37 -12.78 -3.33
C TRP A 125 -3.33 -13.94 -3.53
N ALA A 126 -4.47 -13.73 -4.19
CA ALA A 126 -5.43 -14.77 -4.53
C ALA A 126 -4.94 -15.66 -5.69
N TRP A 127 -3.92 -15.22 -6.43
CA TRP A 127 -3.28 -15.96 -7.51
C TRP A 127 -1.92 -16.59 -7.13
N PRO A 128 -1.67 -17.19 -5.94
CA PRO A 128 -0.47 -18.00 -5.81
C PRO A 128 -0.78 -19.32 -6.54
N THR A 129 -0.77 -19.31 -7.88
CA THR A 129 -0.62 -20.52 -8.67
C THR A 129 0.71 -21.12 -8.24
N SER A 130 0.61 -22.16 -7.41
CA SER A 130 1.72 -23.04 -7.09
C SER A 130 2.40 -23.44 -8.40
N PRO A 131 3.75 -23.51 -8.48
CA PRO A 131 4.45 -23.98 -9.67
C PRO A 131 4.02 -25.39 -10.12
N SER A 132 3.36 -26.16 -9.25
CA SER A 132 2.80 -27.48 -9.55
C SER A 132 1.59 -27.51 -10.48
N CYS A 133 0.96 -26.37 -10.80
CA CYS A 133 -0.16 -26.31 -11.75
C CYS A 133 0.24 -25.97 -13.19
N ARG A 134 1.54 -25.88 -13.51
CA ARG A 134 2.04 -25.74 -14.90
C ARG A 134 2.63 -27.06 -15.39
N SER A 135 1.82 -28.10 -15.41
CA SER A 135 2.06 -29.30 -16.22
C SER A 135 0.81 -30.17 -16.23
N SER A 136 -0.04 -29.99 -17.24
CA SER A 136 -0.97 -30.98 -17.79
C SER A 136 -1.31 -30.55 -19.21
#